data_AF-A0A511HS15-F1
#
_entry.id   AF-A0A511HS15-F1
#
_cell.length_a   1.000
_cell.length_b   1.000
_cell.length_c   1.000
_cell.angle_alpha   90.00
_cell.angle_beta   90.00
_cell.angle_gamma   90.00
#
_symmetry.space_group_name_H-M   'P 1'
#
loop_
_entity.id
_entity.type
_entity.pdbx_description
1 polymer ?
#
loop_
_entity_poly.entity_id
_entity_poly.type
_entity_poly.pdbx_seq_one_letter_code
_entity_poly.pdbx_strand_id
1 'polypeptide(L)'
;MSEARTMRNFIETIPATGDGYCRVCDHPYSKLLPDEEKAHRVYHRRYLRAVDGVGAPVPRYVRQEMTHEGLRKMRHGETLEERVEGAELWLRARHHDHLEQVLRDGSERLDVRAFFTRMEEDGLEGRFADDVARELRRRYSDNWTGY
;
A
#
# COMPACT_ATOMS: atom_id res chain seq x y z
N MET A 1 2.26 33.99 -23.44
CA MET A 1 2.27 33.79 -21.96
C MET A 1 0.91 33.24 -21.54
N SER A 2 0.77 31.92 -21.48
CA SER A 2 -0.48 31.27 -21.13
C SER A 2 -0.15 29.87 -20.65
N GLU A 3 -0.06 29.67 -19.33
CA GLU A 3 -0.25 28.38 -18.65
C GLU A 3 -0.22 28.50 -17.10
N ALA A 4 -0.69 29.62 -16.55
CA ALA A 4 -0.86 29.80 -15.09
C ALA A 4 -2.33 29.67 -14.64
N ARG A 5 -3.12 28.91 -15.40
CA ARG A 5 -4.50 28.46 -15.12
C ARG A 5 -4.45 26.95 -15.35
N THR A 6 -4.57 26.03 -14.40
CA THR A 6 -5.47 25.98 -13.25
C THR A 6 -5.00 24.84 -12.32
N MET A 7 -4.22 25.14 -11.27
CA MET A 7 -4.06 24.24 -10.11
C MET A 7 -4.97 24.71 -8.96
N ARG A 8 -6.18 25.18 -9.28
CA ARG A 8 -7.14 25.65 -8.27
C ARG A 8 -8.03 24.47 -7.84
N ASN A 9 -7.82 24.06 -6.59
CA ASN A 9 -8.74 23.34 -5.71
C ASN A 9 -8.88 21.82 -5.89
N PHE A 10 -7.85 21.09 -5.49
CA PHE A 10 -7.88 19.64 -5.24
C PHE A 10 -8.56 19.25 -3.90
N ILE A 11 -9.45 20.11 -3.38
CA ILE A 11 -9.78 20.14 -1.95
C ILE A 11 -11.27 20.27 -1.73
N GLU A 12 -11.86 19.31 -1.02
CA GLU A 12 -13.21 19.38 -0.47
C GLU A 12 -13.13 19.92 0.95
N THR A 13 -13.44 21.20 1.12
CA THR A 13 -13.48 21.88 2.42
C THR A 13 -14.89 22.40 2.70
N ILE A 14 -15.35 22.23 3.93
CA ILE A 14 -16.57 22.84 4.46
C ILE A 14 -16.31 24.36 4.53
N PRO A 15 -17.03 25.20 3.75
CA PRO A 15 -16.72 26.63 3.65
C PRO A 15 -16.79 27.38 4.99
N ALA A 16 -17.61 26.90 5.92
CA ALA A 16 -17.83 27.53 7.22
C ALA A 16 -16.68 27.31 8.22
N THR A 17 -16.01 26.14 8.17
CA THR A 17 -14.97 25.78 9.14
C THR A 17 -13.57 25.71 8.52
N GLY A 18 -13.50 25.65 7.18
CA GLY A 18 -12.24 25.44 6.47
C GLY A 18 -11.70 24.01 6.55
N ASP A 19 -12.40 23.11 7.27
CA ASP A 19 -12.03 21.71 7.45
C ASP A 19 -12.42 20.89 6.24
N GLY A 20 -11.63 19.89 5.93
CA GLY A 20 -11.86 19.07 4.75
C GLY A 20 -10.87 17.94 4.62
N TYR A 21 -10.83 17.36 3.43
CA TYR A 21 -9.84 16.36 3.05
C TYR A 21 -9.19 16.71 1.71
N CYS A 22 -7.95 16.28 1.56
CA CYS A 22 -7.27 16.30 0.28
C CYS A 22 -7.82 15.19 -0.63
N ARG A 23 -8.32 15.51 -1.83
CA ARG A 23 -8.84 14.50 -2.77
C ARG A 23 -7.80 13.50 -3.31
N VAL A 24 -6.52 13.76 -3.06
CA VAL A 24 -5.41 12.94 -3.54
C VAL A 24 -4.93 11.97 -2.47
N CYS A 25 -4.78 12.46 -1.23
CA CYS A 25 -4.21 11.69 -0.13
C CYS A 25 -5.17 11.43 1.03
N ASP A 26 -6.44 11.85 0.90
CA ASP A 26 -7.53 11.76 1.88
C ASP A 26 -7.19 12.29 3.28
N HIS A 27 -6.11 13.07 3.39
CA HIS A 27 -5.66 13.61 4.66
C HIS A 27 -6.63 14.69 5.15
N PRO A 28 -7.20 14.54 6.36
CA PRO A 28 -8.04 15.57 6.94
C PRO A 28 -7.18 16.76 7.38
N TYR A 29 -7.61 17.97 7.05
CA TYR A 29 -6.94 19.20 7.48
C TYR A 29 -7.86 20.42 7.37
N SER A 30 -7.51 21.49 8.08
CA SER A 30 -8.14 22.81 7.95
C SER A 30 -7.27 23.77 7.14
N LYS A 31 -7.87 24.43 6.15
CA LYS A 31 -7.21 25.52 5.40
C LYS A 31 -7.00 26.79 6.21
N LEU A 32 -7.73 26.93 7.31
CA LEU A 32 -7.65 28.12 8.16
C LEU A 32 -6.54 28.01 9.21
N LEU A 33 -5.95 26.82 9.38
CA LEU A 33 -4.88 26.53 10.34
C LEU A 33 -3.55 26.33 9.58
N PRO A 34 -2.63 27.32 9.58
CA PRO A 34 -1.37 27.24 8.83
C PRO A 34 -0.50 26.03 9.18
N ASP A 35 -0.52 25.59 10.44
CA ASP A 35 0.23 24.43 10.90
C ASP A 35 -0.33 23.12 10.31
N GLU A 36 -1.65 22.99 10.21
CA GLU A 36 -2.29 21.85 9.55
C GLU A 36 -2.06 21.86 8.04
N GLU A 37 -2.08 23.03 7.41
CA GLU A 37 -1.74 23.14 5.99
C GLU A 37 -0.28 22.73 5.73
N LYS A 38 0.65 23.14 6.60
CA LYS A 38 2.06 22.73 6.54
C LYS A 38 2.21 21.22 6.74
N ALA A 39 1.52 20.64 7.72
CA ALA A 39 1.51 19.20 7.97
C ALA A 39 0.95 18.43 6.76
N HIS A 40 -0.16 18.89 6.20
CA HIS A 40 -0.76 18.34 4.99
C HIS A 40 0.23 18.37 3.81
N ARG A 41 0.92 19.48 3.54
CA ARG A 41 1.90 19.56 2.44
C ARG A 41 3.07 18.58 2.61
N VAL A 42 3.47 18.29 3.85
CA VAL A 42 4.50 17.28 4.14
C VAL A 42 3.94 15.87 3.90
N TYR A 43 2.77 15.57 4.45
CA TYR A 43 2.08 14.30 4.26
C TYR A 43 1.80 14.02 2.78
N HIS A 44 1.27 14.99 2.05
CA HIS A 44 0.94 14.90 0.63
C HIS A 44 2.17 14.60 -0.24
N ARG A 45 3.32 15.21 0.05
CA ARG A 45 4.58 14.87 -0.65
C ARG A 45 5.04 13.44 -0.37
N ARG A 46 4.92 12.99 0.89
CA ARG A 46 5.21 11.60 1.25
C ARG A 46 4.24 10.63 0.59
N TYR A 47 2.97 11.01 0.52
CA TYR A 47 1.92 10.26 -0.16
C TYR A 47 2.22 10.07 -1.64
N LEU A 48 2.54 11.14 -2.37
CA LEU A 48 2.90 11.02 -3.79
C LEU A 48 4.12 10.11 -4.01
N ARG A 49 5.11 10.14 -3.10
CA ARG A 49 6.26 9.23 -3.13
C ARG A 49 5.88 7.78 -2.81
N ALA A 50 5.01 7.58 -1.84
CA ALA A 50 4.57 6.26 -1.37
C ALA A 50 3.59 5.58 -2.33
N VAL A 51 2.78 6.35 -3.04
CA VAL A 51 1.55 5.86 -3.68
C VAL A 51 1.59 5.87 -5.20
N ASP A 52 2.65 6.37 -5.84
CA ASP A 52 2.85 6.33 -7.30
C ASP A 52 2.38 5.00 -7.93
N GLY A 53 1.20 5.02 -8.56
CA GLY A 53 0.51 3.89 -9.21
C GLY A 53 -0.21 2.84 -8.34
N VAL A 54 -0.16 2.87 -6.99
CA VAL A 54 -0.62 1.75 -6.14
C VAL A 54 -1.79 2.07 -5.19
N GLY A 55 -2.16 3.35 -5.03
CA GLY A 55 -3.22 3.79 -4.11
C GLY A 55 -2.79 3.87 -2.63
N ALA A 56 -3.58 4.56 -1.81
CA ALA A 56 -3.34 4.68 -0.37
C ALA A 56 -3.30 3.30 0.31
N PRO A 57 -2.61 3.14 1.46
CA PRO A 57 -2.75 1.95 2.28
C PRO A 57 -4.22 1.70 2.62
N VAL A 58 -4.68 0.46 2.48
CA VAL A 58 -6.04 0.10 2.91
C VAL A 58 -6.17 0.23 4.43
N PRO A 59 -7.40 0.46 4.96
CA PRO A 59 -7.62 0.59 6.40
C PRO A 59 -7.09 -0.61 7.21
N ARG A 60 -6.71 -0.35 8.46
CA ARG A 60 -6.12 -1.37 9.36
C ARG A 60 -6.96 -2.64 9.50
N TYR A 61 -8.28 -2.53 9.57
CA TYR A 61 -9.16 -3.69 9.69
C TYR A 61 -9.10 -4.59 8.44
N VAL A 62 -9.03 -4.00 7.24
CA VAL A 62 -8.87 -4.74 5.97
C VAL A 62 -7.54 -5.48 5.96
N ARG A 63 -6.46 -4.87 6.44
CA ARG A 63 -5.14 -5.53 6.53
C ARG A 63 -5.16 -6.69 7.52
N GLN A 64 -5.88 -6.56 8.64
CA GLN A 64 -6.05 -7.63 9.61
C GLN A 64 -6.85 -8.80 9.04
N GLU A 65 -7.92 -8.54 8.29
CA GLU A 65 -8.69 -9.55 7.58
C GLU A 65 -7.85 -10.28 6.53
N MET A 66 -7.11 -9.52 5.69
CA MET A 66 -6.18 -10.09 4.71
C MET A 66 -5.10 -10.95 5.37
N THR A 67 -4.54 -10.50 6.50
CA THR A 67 -3.54 -11.25 7.27
C THR A 67 -4.13 -12.56 7.79
N HIS A 68 -5.30 -12.51 8.43
CA HIS A 68 -5.94 -13.67 9.00
C HIS A 68 -6.33 -14.70 7.93
N GLU A 69 -6.96 -14.26 6.85
CA GLU A 69 -7.36 -15.11 5.73
C GLU A 69 -6.14 -15.68 5.01
N GLY A 70 -5.10 -14.86 4.79
CA GLY A 70 -3.84 -15.29 4.19
C GLY A 70 -3.19 -16.42 5.00
N LEU A 71 -3.05 -16.23 6.32
CA LEU A 71 -2.52 -17.25 7.22
C LEU A 71 -3.39 -18.51 7.26
N ARG A 72 -4.72 -18.37 7.24
CA ARG A 72 -5.65 -19.50 7.20
C ARG A 72 -5.42 -20.35 5.95
N LYS A 73 -5.37 -19.72 4.77
CA LYS A 73 -5.14 -20.39 3.49
C LYS A 73 -3.74 -21.02 3.39
N MET A 74 -2.72 -20.33 3.89
CA MET A 74 -1.36 -20.89 3.95
C MET A 74 -1.27 -22.14 4.82
N ARG A 75 -1.96 -22.17 5.98
CA ARG A 75 -1.91 -23.30 6.92
C ARG A 75 -2.80 -24.45 6.48
N HIS A 76 -4.03 -24.15 6.06
CA HIS A 76 -5.09 -25.13 5.84
C HIS A 76 -5.45 -25.37 4.38
N GLY A 77 -4.82 -24.67 3.42
CA GLY A 77 -5.02 -24.93 2.00
C GLY A 77 -4.66 -26.37 1.63
N GLU A 78 -5.53 -27.01 0.86
CA GLU A 78 -5.39 -28.39 0.40
C GLU A 78 -4.51 -28.45 -0.85
N THR A 79 -4.48 -27.36 -1.61
CA THR A 79 -3.72 -27.22 -2.86
C THR A 79 -2.56 -26.24 -2.74
N LEU A 80 -1.60 -26.32 -3.68
CA LEU A 80 -0.52 -25.32 -3.77
C LEU A 80 -1.10 -23.95 -4.12
N GLU A 81 -2.08 -23.90 -5.03
CA GLU A 81 -2.73 -22.67 -5.47
C GLU A 81 -3.38 -21.91 -4.30
N GLU A 82 -4.11 -22.59 -3.43
CA GLU A 82 -4.71 -21.98 -2.24
C GLU A 82 -3.65 -21.43 -1.27
N ARG A 83 -2.54 -22.15 -1.10
CA ARG A 83 -1.44 -21.71 -0.24
C ARG A 83 -0.72 -20.49 -0.80
N VAL A 84 -0.53 -20.45 -2.12
CA VAL A 84 0.02 -19.30 -2.84
C VAL A 84 -0.92 -18.10 -2.73
N GLU A 85 -2.22 -18.29 -2.93
CA GLU A 85 -3.22 -17.23 -2.73
C GLU A 85 -3.19 -16.70 -1.29
N GLY A 86 -3.04 -17.58 -0.31
CA GLY A 86 -2.86 -17.21 1.09
C GLY A 86 -1.61 -16.35 1.32
N ALA A 87 -0.48 -16.75 0.74
CA ALA A 87 0.76 -16.01 0.83
C ALA A 87 0.66 -14.65 0.13
N GLU A 88 0.00 -14.56 -1.02
CA GLU A 88 -0.24 -13.30 -1.72
C GLU A 88 -1.10 -12.34 -0.89
N LEU A 89 -2.16 -12.83 -0.24
CA LEU A 89 -3.00 -12.04 0.66
C LEU A 89 -2.22 -11.52 1.86
N TRP A 90 -1.43 -12.39 2.49
CA TRP A 90 -0.60 -12.02 3.64
C TRP A 90 0.49 -11.00 3.25
N LEU A 91 1.21 -11.22 2.14
CA LEU A 91 2.22 -10.29 1.61
C LEU A 91 1.60 -8.95 1.19
N ARG A 92 0.38 -8.95 0.63
CA ARG A 92 -0.34 -7.71 0.30
C ARG A 92 -0.67 -6.91 1.55
N ALA A 93 -1.13 -7.56 2.63
CA ALA A 93 -1.36 -6.87 3.91
C ALA A 93 -0.07 -6.23 4.44
N ARG A 94 1.03 -6.98 4.42
CA ARG A 94 2.37 -6.51 4.84
C ARG A 94 2.87 -5.36 3.97
N HIS A 95 2.61 -5.39 2.67
CA HIS A 95 2.93 -4.29 1.77
C HIS A 95 2.15 -3.02 2.14
N HIS A 96 0.87 -3.13 2.48
CA HIS A 96 0.10 -1.98 2.96
C HIS A 96 0.60 -1.45 4.32
N ASP A 97 1.06 -2.31 5.23
CA ASP A 97 1.74 -1.86 6.46
C ASP A 97 3.05 -1.10 6.13
N HIS A 98 3.83 -1.58 5.14
CA HIS A 98 5.02 -0.88 4.64
C HIS A 98 4.67 0.50 4.08
N LEU A 99 3.62 0.59 3.25
CA LEU A 99 3.16 1.87 2.73
C LEU A 99 2.75 2.84 3.85
N GLU A 100 2.05 2.36 4.89
CA GLU A 100 1.72 3.19 6.05
C GLU A 100 2.97 3.67 6.79
N GLN A 101 3.98 2.82 6.92
CA GLN A 101 5.26 3.20 7.49
C GLN A 101 5.96 4.29 6.67
N VAL A 102 6.07 4.10 5.35
CA VAL A 102 6.65 5.09 4.42
C VAL A 102 5.93 6.44 4.53
N LEU A 103 4.61 6.46 4.69
CA LEU A 103 3.85 7.70 4.91
C LEU A 103 4.22 8.37 6.25
N ARG A 104 4.42 7.58 7.30
CA ARG A 104 4.69 8.05 8.66
C ARG A 104 6.11 8.57 8.82
N ASP A 105 7.12 7.80 8.41
CA ASP A 105 8.54 8.08 8.68
C ASP A 105 9.33 8.56 7.45
N GLY A 106 8.78 8.42 6.23
CA GLY A 106 9.46 8.82 5.00
C GLY A 106 10.54 7.84 4.53
N SER A 107 10.52 6.60 5.03
CA SER A 107 11.39 5.50 4.61
C SER A 107 11.31 5.21 3.10
N GLU A 108 12.25 4.40 2.61
CA GLU A 108 12.27 4.00 1.21
C GLU A 108 11.07 3.12 0.87
N ARG A 109 10.37 3.47 -0.21
CA ARG A 109 9.29 2.66 -0.75
C ARG A 109 9.90 1.46 -1.48
N LEU A 110 9.45 0.26 -1.11
CA LEU A 110 9.63 -0.92 -1.93
C LEU A 110 8.47 -0.98 -2.93
N ASP A 111 8.77 -1.28 -4.19
CA ASP A 111 7.70 -1.65 -5.13
C ASP A 111 7.12 -3.02 -4.75
N VAL A 112 5.89 -3.30 -5.19
CA VAL A 112 5.18 -4.54 -4.83
C VAL A 112 5.98 -5.79 -5.26
N ARG A 113 6.67 -5.75 -6.40
CA ARG A 113 7.45 -6.90 -6.89
C ARG A 113 8.64 -7.15 -5.98
N ALA A 114 9.44 -6.11 -5.71
CA ALA A 114 10.54 -6.15 -4.76
C ALA A 114 10.06 -6.59 -3.37
N PHE A 115 8.86 -6.19 -2.95
CA PHE A 115 8.28 -6.63 -1.69
C PHE A 115 7.99 -8.14 -1.66
N PHE A 116 7.41 -8.67 -2.74
CA PHE A 116 7.05 -10.08 -2.87
C PHE A 116 8.26 -10.98 -3.12
N THR A 117 9.33 -10.47 -3.75
CA THR A 117 10.54 -11.24 -4.06
C THR A 117 11.65 -11.12 -3.01
N ARG A 118 11.64 -10.09 -2.14
CA ARG A 118 12.65 -9.91 -1.09
C ARG A 118 12.23 -10.41 0.29
N MET A 119 10.94 -10.48 0.61
CA MET A 119 10.48 -11.07 1.89
C MET A 119 10.38 -12.59 1.80
N GLU A 120 11.44 -13.24 1.34
CA GLU A 120 11.55 -14.68 1.44
C GLU A 120 11.96 -15.05 2.87
N GLU A 121 11.39 -16.14 3.38
CA GLU A 121 11.87 -16.99 4.47
C GLU A 121 11.22 -16.85 5.86
N ASP A 122 10.90 -15.68 6.41
CA ASP A 122 10.45 -15.62 7.82
C ASP A 122 8.96 -15.95 8.07
N GLY A 123 8.10 -15.92 7.04
CA GLY A 123 6.64 -16.05 7.19
C GLY A 123 6.01 -17.31 6.60
N LEU A 124 6.76 -18.04 5.77
CA LEU A 124 6.24 -19.23 5.08
C LEU A 124 6.59 -20.48 5.90
N GLU A 125 5.60 -21.06 6.57
CA GLU A 125 5.80 -22.23 7.43
C GLU A 125 5.29 -23.53 6.76
N GLY A 126 6.00 -24.63 7.01
CA GLY A 126 5.57 -25.99 6.69
C GLY A 126 6.05 -26.53 5.35
N ARG A 127 5.61 -27.74 5.01
CA ARG A 127 6.06 -28.56 3.87
C ARG A 127 5.88 -27.95 2.46
N PHE A 128 5.23 -26.80 2.36
CA PHE A 128 4.95 -26.10 1.09
C PHE A 128 5.69 -24.76 1.00
N ALA A 129 6.45 -24.34 2.01
CA ALA A 129 7.12 -23.05 2.04
C ALA A 129 7.99 -22.82 0.79
N ASP A 130 8.80 -23.83 0.43
CA ASP A 130 9.68 -23.77 -0.74
C ASP A 130 8.90 -23.69 -2.06
N ASP A 131 7.79 -24.43 -2.18
CA ASP A 131 6.96 -24.44 -3.38
C ASP A 131 6.19 -23.13 -3.56
N VAL A 132 5.68 -22.57 -2.47
CA VAL A 132 5.03 -21.25 -2.46
C VAL A 132 6.03 -20.16 -2.80
N ALA A 133 7.21 -20.15 -2.17
CA ALA A 133 8.27 -19.18 -2.47
C ALA A 133 8.71 -19.25 -3.95
N ARG A 134 8.87 -20.48 -4.48
CA ARG A 134 9.21 -20.71 -5.89
C ARG A 134 8.12 -20.16 -6.82
N GLU A 135 6.85 -20.38 -6.50
CA GLU A 135 5.73 -19.90 -7.31
C GLU A 135 5.60 -18.38 -7.27
N LEU A 136 5.79 -17.76 -6.11
CA LEU A 136 5.82 -16.30 -5.97
C LEU A 136 6.97 -15.69 -6.76
N ARG A 137 8.18 -16.27 -6.68
CA ARG A 137 9.30 -15.86 -7.55
C ARG A 137 8.93 -16.00 -9.02
N ARG A 138 8.39 -17.14 -9.45
CA ARG A 138 7.96 -17.33 -10.85
C ARG A 138 6.99 -16.23 -11.31
N ARG A 139 6.03 -15.83 -10.48
CA ARG A 139 5.02 -14.80 -10.79
C ARG A 139 5.58 -13.37 -10.78
N TYR A 140 6.54 -13.08 -9.90
CA TYR A 140 6.94 -11.71 -9.57
C TYR A 140 8.42 -11.37 -9.81
N SER A 141 9.29 -12.34 -10.14
CA SER A 141 10.73 -12.14 -10.31
C SER A 141 11.12 -11.71 -11.71
N ASP A 142 10.76 -12.41 -12.81
CA ASP A 142 11.27 -12.02 -14.15
C ASP A 142 10.54 -12.63 -15.39
N ASN A 143 9.33 -13.21 -15.29
CA ASN A 143 8.64 -13.75 -16.48
C ASN A 143 7.12 -13.52 -16.50
N TRP A 144 6.69 -12.37 -17.02
CA TRP A 144 5.48 -12.31 -17.85
C TRP A 144 5.52 -11.09 -18.79
N THR A 145 6.02 -11.31 -20.00
CA THR A 145 5.67 -10.51 -21.18
C THR A 145 4.26 -10.94 -21.59
N GLY A 146 3.23 -10.24 -21.13
CA GLY A 146 1.86 -10.46 -21.61
C GLY A 146 1.80 -10.30 -23.12
N TYR A 147 1.01 -11.17 -23.76
CA TYR A 147 0.57 -11.02 -25.16
C TYR A 147 -0.04 -9.64 -25.40
#